data_AF-A0A0F2R8V3-F1
#
_entry.id   AF-A0A0F2R8V3-F1
#
_cell.length_a   1.000
_cell.length_b   1.000
_cell.length_c   1.000
_cell.angle_alpha   90.00
_cell.angle_beta   90.00
_cell.angle_gamma   90.00
#
_symmetry.space_group_name_H-M   'P 1'
#
loop_
_entity.id
_entity.type
_entity.pdbx_description
1 polymer ?
#
loop_
_entity_poly.entity_id
_entity_poly.type
_entity_poly.pdbx_seq_one_letter_code
_entity_poly.pdbx_strand_id
1 'polypeptide(L)'
;MNLKHFENKAHRTYWSVHIEAWRQSGLSRSRYCRDHDLNRRTFSSWMIYLMGREEARKHEEYQAELRREQTLKNLEKGRVRKQKGLRFGARTDMQSRAVQAFWAMHLEALNWSGMSLRQYAYSLNISRHAMQKWRKRLEDGELEIDWRAQLHPSARPRVSTNASTN
;
A
#
# COMPACT_ATOMS: atom_id res chain seq x y z
N MET A 1 -45.02 -1.78 -20.01
CA MET A 1 -44.81 -2.62 -18.81
C MET A 1 -46.14 -3.26 -18.46
N ASN A 2 -46.20 -4.56 -18.19
CA ASN A 2 -47.45 -5.24 -17.83
C ASN A 2 -47.76 -4.95 -16.35
N LEU A 3 -48.70 -4.03 -16.10
CA LEU A 3 -48.97 -3.46 -14.77
C LEU A 3 -49.57 -4.47 -13.78
N LYS A 4 -50.23 -5.52 -14.28
CA LYS A 4 -50.88 -6.56 -13.46
C LYS A 4 -49.91 -7.33 -12.55
N HIS A 5 -48.64 -7.47 -12.94
CA HIS A 5 -47.64 -8.17 -12.11
C HIS A 5 -47.27 -7.37 -10.85
N PHE A 6 -47.41 -6.04 -10.89
CA PHE A 6 -47.03 -5.15 -9.80
C PHE A 6 -48.16 -4.92 -8.77
N GLU A 7 -49.40 -5.30 -9.12
CA GLU A 7 -50.58 -5.19 -8.25
C GLU A 7 -50.61 -6.28 -7.16
N ASN A 8 -49.79 -7.33 -7.27
CA ASN A 8 -49.71 -8.37 -6.26
C ASN A 8 -49.11 -7.82 -4.96
N LYS A 9 -49.95 -7.73 -3.91
CA LYS A 9 -49.60 -7.16 -2.61
C LYS A 9 -48.43 -7.88 -1.94
N ALA A 10 -48.33 -9.21 -2.04
CA ALA A 10 -47.27 -10.00 -1.43
C ALA A 10 -45.91 -9.74 -2.11
N HIS A 11 -45.90 -9.67 -3.45
CA HIS A 11 -44.68 -9.32 -4.18
C HIS A 11 -44.26 -7.88 -3.90
N ARG A 12 -45.22 -6.94 -3.81
CA ARG A 12 -44.94 -5.54 -3.51
C ARG A 12 -44.25 -5.38 -2.16
N THR A 13 -44.73 -6.04 -1.11
CA THR A 13 -44.12 -6.02 0.23
C THR A 13 -42.75 -6.69 0.24
N TYR A 14 -42.59 -7.80 -0.48
CA TYR A 14 -41.29 -8.48 -0.59
C TYR A 14 -40.23 -7.59 -1.26
N TRP A 15 -40.57 -6.99 -2.40
CA TRP A 15 -39.63 -6.14 -3.13
C TRP A 15 -39.37 -4.80 -2.45
N SER A 16 -40.35 -4.22 -1.73
CA SER A 16 -40.11 -3.00 -0.96
C SER A 16 -39.06 -3.20 0.12
N VAL A 17 -39.11 -4.32 0.85
CA VAL A 17 -38.09 -4.68 1.86
C VAL A 17 -36.71 -4.77 1.22
N HIS A 18 -36.59 -5.48 0.08
CA HIS A 18 -35.30 -5.61 -0.59
C HIS A 18 -34.76 -4.29 -1.13
N ILE A 19 -35.62 -3.39 -1.60
CA ILE A 19 -35.21 -2.07 -2.10
C ILE A 19 -34.74 -1.18 -0.96
N GLU A 20 -35.46 -1.17 0.17
CA GLU A 20 -35.05 -0.39 1.35
C GLU A 20 -33.74 -0.90 1.95
N ALA A 21 -33.61 -2.22 2.10
CA ALA A 21 -32.36 -2.84 2.54
C ALA A 21 -31.20 -2.55 1.58
N TRP A 22 -31.44 -2.58 0.26
CA TRP A 22 -30.44 -2.16 -0.72
C TRP A 22 -30.03 -0.70 -0.54
N ARG A 23 -31.00 0.22 -0.35
CA ARG A 23 -30.73 1.65 -0.16
C ARG A 23 -29.83 1.90 1.06
N GLN A 24 -30.08 1.20 2.15
CA GLN A 24 -29.29 1.32 3.38
C GLN A 24 -27.91 0.66 3.28
N SER A 25 -27.76 -0.38 2.45
CA SER A 25 -26.54 -1.18 2.38
C SER A 25 -25.31 -0.47 1.79
N GLY A 26 -25.49 0.58 0.96
CA GLY A 26 -24.39 1.18 0.21
C GLY A 26 -23.83 0.32 -0.95
N LEU A 27 -24.40 -0.86 -1.18
CA LEU A 27 -23.92 -1.82 -2.18
C LEU A 27 -24.38 -1.45 -3.59
N SER A 28 -23.57 -1.82 -4.60
CA SER A 28 -24.06 -1.73 -5.97
C SER A 28 -25.22 -2.71 -6.17
N ARG A 29 -26.20 -2.34 -7.00
CA ARG A 29 -27.34 -3.21 -7.32
C ARG A 29 -26.91 -4.62 -7.72
N SER A 30 -25.87 -4.73 -8.56
CA SER A 30 -25.35 -6.02 -9.01
C SER A 30 -24.79 -6.87 -7.88
N ARG A 31 -24.11 -6.23 -6.91
CA ARG A 31 -23.57 -6.94 -5.74
C ARG A 31 -24.69 -7.35 -4.80
N TYR A 32 -25.61 -6.43 -4.48
CA TYR A 32 -26.77 -6.73 -3.65
C TYR A 32 -27.61 -7.88 -4.22
N CYS A 33 -27.89 -7.87 -5.53
CA CYS A 33 -28.62 -8.97 -6.15
C CYS A 33 -27.86 -10.31 -6.09
N ARG A 34 -26.52 -10.29 -6.16
CA ARG A 34 -25.70 -11.50 -6.05
C ARG A 34 -25.67 -12.03 -4.61
N ASP A 35 -25.49 -11.15 -3.63
CA ASP A 35 -25.35 -11.52 -2.22
C ASP A 35 -26.68 -12.01 -1.62
N HIS A 36 -27.81 -11.69 -2.24
CA HIS A 36 -29.17 -12.06 -1.81
C HIS A 36 -29.91 -12.97 -2.80
N ASP A 37 -29.21 -13.55 -3.78
CA ASP A 37 -29.77 -14.47 -4.79
C ASP A 37 -31.00 -13.92 -5.54
N LEU A 38 -31.00 -12.62 -5.83
CA LEU A 38 -32.09 -11.94 -6.52
C LEU A 38 -31.83 -11.84 -8.03
N ASN A 39 -32.90 -12.00 -8.81
CA ASN A 39 -32.83 -11.71 -10.24
C ASN A 39 -32.70 -10.19 -10.47
N ARG A 40 -31.55 -9.77 -11.01
CA ARG A 40 -31.21 -8.37 -11.26
C ARG A 40 -32.21 -7.63 -12.18
N ARG A 41 -32.78 -8.31 -13.18
CA ARG A 41 -33.78 -7.71 -14.08
C ARG A 41 -35.06 -7.43 -13.31
N THR A 42 -35.56 -8.42 -12.58
CA THR A 42 -36.78 -8.30 -11.76
C THR A 42 -36.62 -7.21 -10.71
N PHE A 43 -35.50 -7.21 -9.98
CA PHE A 43 -35.18 -6.17 -9.02
C PHE A 43 -35.18 -4.77 -9.66
N SER A 44 -34.59 -4.60 -10.85
CA SER A 44 -34.56 -3.31 -11.54
C SER A 44 -35.96 -2.84 -11.94
N SER A 45 -36.82 -3.74 -12.39
CA SER A 45 -38.20 -3.41 -12.75
C SER A 45 -39.02 -2.99 -11.53
N TRP A 46 -38.88 -3.70 -10.40
CA TRP A 46 -39.53 -3.33 -9.13
C TRP A 46 -38.98 -2.04 -8.53
N MET A 47 -37.68 -1.81 -8.64
CA MET A 47 -37.02 -0.58 -8.22
C MET A 47 -37.59 0.63 -8.98
N ILE A 48 -37.69 0.54 -10.31
CA ILE A 48 -38.28 1.61 -11.13
C ILE A 48 -39.75 1.83 -10.78
N TYR A 49 -40.51 0.76 -10.56
CA TYR A 49 -41.93 0.84 -10.21
C TYR A 49 -42.17 1.49 -8.83
N LEU A 50 -41.36 1.14 -7.82
CA LEU A 50 -41.56 1.59 -6.44
C LEU A 50 -40.91 2.94 -6.12
N MET A 51 -39.77 3.24 -6.73
CA MET A 51 -39.03 4.47 -6.44
C MET A 51 -39.19 5.54 -7.52
N GLY A 52 -39.57 5.16 -8.74
CA GLY A 52 -39.44 6.01 -9.92
C GLY A 52 -38.08 5.84 -10.60
N ARG A 53 -38.07 6.01 -11.93
CA ARG A 53 -36.88 5.78 -12.76
C ARG A 53 -35.76 6.78 -12.45
N GLU A 54 -36.12 8.04 -12.22
CA GLU A 54 -35.18 9.12 -12.01
C GLU A 54 -34.53 9.05 -10.62
N GLU A 55 -35.33 8.76 -9.59
CA GLU A 55 -34.90 8.56 -8.21
C GLU A 55 -33.95 7.37 -8.09
N ALA A 56 -34.29 6.26 -8.76
CA ALA A 56 -33.44 5.09 -8.82
C ALA A 56 -32.08 5.39 -9.47
N ARG A 57 -32.08 6.17 -10.57
CA ARG A 57 -30.85 6.60 -11.23
C ARG A 57 -30.00 7.49 -10.31
N LYS A 58 -30.59 8.54 -9.73
CA LYS A 58 -29.91 9.47 -8.82
C LYS A 58 -29.29 8.74 -7.62
N HIS A 59 -30.02 7.78 -7.05
CA HIS A 59 -29.53 6.99 -5.93
C HIS A 59 -28.36 6.06 -6.33
N GLU A 60 -28.43 5.41 -7.49
CA GLU A 60 -27.33 4.58 -8.01
C GLU A 60 -26.07 5.42 -8.30
N GLU A 61 -26.24 6.63 -8.84
CA GLU A 61 -25.18 7.62 -9.07
C GLU A 61 -24.54 8.07 -7.76
N TYR A 62 -25.35 8.51 -6.78
CA TYR A 62 -24.87 8.93 -5.46
C TYR A 62 -24.03 7.86 -4.78
N GLN A 63 -24.50 6.61 -4.79
CA GLN A 63 -23.71 5.52 -4.21
C GLN A 63 -22.46 5.17 -5.03
N ALA A 64 -22.49 5.35 -6.36
CA ALA A 64 -21.30 5.15 -7.17
C ALA A 64 -20.22 6.20 -6.86
N GLU A 65 -20.61 7.43 -6.60
CA GLU A 65 -19.72 8.51 -6.19
C GLU A 65 -19.10 8.24 -4.81
N LEU A 66 -19.89 7.86 -3.81
CA LEU A 66 -19.39 7.44 -2.49
C LEU A 66 -18.34 6.33 -2.61
N ARG A 67 -18.60 5.32 -3.45
CA ARG A 67 -17.63 4.23 -3.68
C ARG A 67 -16.35 4.70 -4.36
N ARG A 68 -16.43 5.63 -5.31
CA ARG A 68 -15.25 6.21 -5.97
C ARG A 68 -14.41 6.98 -4.96
N GLU A 69 -15.04 7.82 -4.15
CA GLU A 69 -14.36 8.60 -3.11
C GLU A 69 -13.67 7.70 -2.09
N GLN A 70 -14.35 6.64 -1.65
CA GLN A 70 -13.77 5.67 -0.72
C GLN A 70 -12.59 4.91 -1.34
N THR A 71 -12.67 4.57 -2.62
CA THR A 71 -11.55 3.97 -3.37
C THR A 71 -10.36 4.93 -3.43
N LEU A 72 -10.58 6.21 -3.73
CA LEU A 72 -9.54 7.22 -3.76
C LEU A 72 -8.88 7.39 -2.39
N LYS A 73 -9.67 7.49 -1.31
CA LYS A 73 -9.17 7.55 0.06
C LYS A 73 -8.34 6.31 0.42
N ASN A 74 -8.75 5.12 0.00
CA ASN A 74 -7.99 3.89 0.23
C ASN A 74 -6.68 3.86 -0.55
N LEU A 75 -6.68 4.32 -1.81
CA LEU A 75 -5.46 4.45 -2.62
C LEU A 75 -4.50 5.47 -2.01
N GLU A 76 -4.99 6.60 -1.53
CA GLU A 76 -4.20 7.62 -0.86
C GLU A 76 -3.58 7.09 0.44
N LYS A 77 -4.37 6.42 1.29
CA LYS A 77 -3.85 5.71 2.48
C LYS A 77 -2.79 4.69 2.11
N GLY A 78 -2.99 3.94 1.02
CA GLY A 78 -2.01 3.00 0.47
C GLY A 78 -0.71 3.67 0.02
N ARG A 79 -0.80 4.81 -0.68
CA ARG A 79 0.35 5.62 -1.11
C ARG A 79 1.13 6.15 0.09
N VAL A 80 0.45 6.70 1.09
CA VAL A 80 1.08 7.19 2.33
C VAL A 80 1.78 6.05 3.07
N ARG A 81 1.16 4.86 3.16
CA ARG A 81 1.81 3.67 3.74
C ARG A 81 3.03 3.23 2.93
N LYS A 82 2.97 3.24 1.60
CA LYS A 82 4.09 2.91 0.73
C LYS A 82 5.24 3.93 0.85
N GLN A 83 4.90 5.21 1.05
CA GLN A 83 5.87 6.27 1.28
C GLN A 83 6.52 6.17 2.67
N LYS A 84 5.74 5.88 3.72
CA LYS A 84 6.29 5.61 5.07
C LYS A 84 7.09 4.30 5.13
N GLY A 85 6.76 3.33 4.27
CA GLY A 85 7.49 2.08 4.08
C GLY A 85 8.60 2.16 3.03
N LEU A 86 9.04 3.36 2.62
CA LEU A 86 10.25 3.52 1.83
C LEU A 86 11.40 2.87 2.63
N ARG A 87 11.80 1.68 2.19
CA ARG A 87 13.00 0.99 2.69
C ARG A 87 14.12 2.01 2.77
N PHE A 88 14.73 2.15 3.94
CA PHE A 88 15.89 3.01 4.12
C PHE A 88 16.87 2.72 2.96
N GLY A 89 17.22 3.76 2.20
CA GLY A 89 18.21 3.63 1.13
C GLY A 89 17.78 3.88 -0.33
N ALA A 90 16.63 4.47 -0.63
CA ALA A 90 16.36 4.89 -2.02
C ALA A 90 17.26 6.06 -2.49
N ARG A 91 17.82 6.83 -1.54
CA ARG A 91 18.84 7.84 -1.84
C ARG A 91 20.18 7.15 -2.09
N THR A 92 20.59 7.12 -3.35
CA THR A 92 21.94 6.71 -3.79
C THR A 92 22.81 7.92 -4.08
N ASP A 93 22.61 8.99 -3.31
CA ASP A 93 23.36 10.23 -3.40
C ASP A 93 24.80 9.97 -2.94
N MET A 94 25.76 10.26 -3.82
CA MET A 94 27.19 10.03 -3.59
C MET A 94 27.83 11.21 -2.86
N GLN A 95 27.19 12.37 -2.74
CA GLN A 95 27.79 13.55 -2.12
C GLN A 95 27.65 13.54 -0.59
N SER A 96 26.71 12.77 -0.05
CA SER A 96 26.50 12.67 1.39
C SER A 96 27.47 11.67 2.03
N ARG A 97 28.44 12.19 2.79
CA ARG A 97 29.37 11.39 3.62
C ARG A 97 28.63 10.42 4.55
N ALA A 98 27.54 10.87 5.18
CA ALA A 98 26.73 10.01 6.05
C ALA A 98 26.11 8.82 5.28
N VAL A 99 25.65 9.03 4.04
CA VAL A 99 25.11 7.97 3.19
C VAL A 99 26.21 7.00 2.76
N GLN A 100 27.39 7.52 2.38
CA GLN A 100 28.56 6.69 2.07
C GLN A 100 28.94 5.78 3.26
N ALA A 101 29.07 6.37 4.45
CA ALA A 101 29.43 5.62 5.67
C ALA A 101 28.37 4.58 6.05
N PHE A 102 27.08 4.93 5.96
CA PHE A 102 25.97 4.01 6.20
C PHE A 102 26.06 2.75 5.30
N TRP A 103 26.29 2.94 4.00
CA TRP A 103 26.34 1.81 3.07
C TRP A 103 27.62 0.99 3.21
N ALA A 104 28.77 1.63 3.42
CA ALA A 104 30.04 0.94 3.63
C ALA A 104 29.99 0.08 4.91
N MET A 105 29.46 0.62 6.02
CA MET A 105 29.23 -0.12 7.26
C MET A 105 28.31 -1.33 7.03
N HIS A 106 27.18 -1.16 6.34
CA HIS A 106 26.25 -2.28 6.10
C HIS A 106 26.81 -3.35 5.17
N LEU A 107 27.69 -3.00 4.23
CA LEU A 107 28.35 -3.95 3.34
C LEU A 107 29.45 -4.74 4.06
N GLU A 108 30.20 -4.10 4.95
CA GLU A 108 31.17 -4.79 5.80
C GLU A 108 30.47 -5.73 6.79
N ALA A 109 29.42 -5.27 7.46
CA ALA A 109 28.61 -6.11 8.34
C ALA A 109 27.93 -7.27 7.58
N LEU A 110 27.54 -7.06 6.31
CA LEU A 110 27.07 -8.16 5.45
C LEU A 110 28.18 -9.20 5.23
N ASN A 111 29.41 -8.78 4.95
CA ASN A 111 30.55 -9.67 4.76
C ASN A 111 30.82 -10.53 6.01
N TRP A 112 30.68 -9.94 7.20
CA TRP A 112 30.84 -10.67 8.46
C TRP A 112 29.65 -11.57 8.83
N SER A 113 28.44 -11.22 8.37
CA SER A 113 27.23 -11.95 8.75
C SER A 113 27.11 -13.35 8.15
N GLY A 114 27.84 -13.65 7.07
CA GLY A 114 27.66 -14.87 6.28
C GLY A 114 26.31 -14.99 5.57
N MET A 115 25.42 -13.98 5.68
CA MET A 115 24.11 -13.99 5.04
C MET A 115 24.19 -13.68 3.55
N SER A 116 23.22 -14.18 2.79
CA SER A 116 23.02 -13.67 1.42
C SER A 116 22.58 -12.21 1.45
N LEU A 117 22.95 -11.43 0.42
CA LEU A 117 22.54 -10.03 0.27
C LEU A 117 21.02 -9.85 0.35
N ARG A 118 20.24 -10.84 -0.12
CA ARG A 118 18.77 -10.84 -0.04
C ARG A 118 18.28 -10.99 1.40
N GLN A 119 18.83 -11.95 2.14
CA GLN A 119 18.43 -12.25 3.51
C GLN A 119 18.79 -11.11 4.47
N TYR A 120 19.99 -10.55 4.33
CA TYR A 120 20.46 -9.41 5.11
C TYR A 120 19.64 -8.14 4.84
N ALA A 121 19.38 -7.82 3.57
CA ALA A 121 18.55 -6.67 3.21
C ALA A 121 17.10 -6.82 3.72
N TYR A 122 16.59 -8.05 3.78
CA TYR A 122 15.27 -8.33 4.31
C TYR A 122 15.22 -8.18 5.84
N SER A 123 16.19 -8.75 6.57
CA SER A 123 16.22 -8.71 8.03
C SER A 123 16.36 -7.28 8.58
N LEU A 124 17.13 -6.42 7.91
CA LEU A 124 17.33 -5.03 8.31
C LEU A 124 16.38 -4.04 7.64
N ASN A 125 15.44 -4.52 6.82
CA ASN A 125 14.51 -3.70 6.03
C ASN A 125 15.20 -2.63 5.16
N ILE A 126 16.35 -2.97 4.59
CA ILE A 126 17.16 -2.11 3.72
C ILE A 126 16.86 -2.44 2.25
N SER A 127 17.05 -1.46 1.36
CA SER A 127 16.90 -1.69 -0.08
C SER A 127 18.00 -2.62 -0.64
N ARG A 128 17.60 -3.85 -1.03
CA ARG A 128 18.46 -4.82 -1.73
C ARG A 128 19.14 -4.22 -2.96
N HIS A 129 18.38 -3.45 -3.74
CA HIS A 129 18.87 -2.81 -4.96
C HIS A 129 19.94 -1.76 -4.67
N ALA A 130 19.73 -0.96 -3.62
CA ALA A 130 20.72 0.04 -3.22
C ALA A 130 21.99 -0.61 -2.66
N MET A 131 21.87 -1.68 -1.84
CA MET A 131 23.04 -2.47 -1.42
C MET A 131 23.85 -2.98 -2.60
N GLN A 132 23.20 -3.56 -3.61
CA GLN A 132 23.90 -4.08 -4.79
C GLN A 132 24.60 -2.96 -5.56
N LYS A 133 23.95 -1.80 -5.71
CA LYS A 133 24.51 -0.65 -6.40
C LYS A 133 25.74 -0.10 -5.66
N TRP A 134 25.68 0.01 -4.34
CA TRP A 134 26.80 0.48 -3.52
C TRP A 134 27.95 -0.52 -3.43
N ARG A 135 27.66 -1.82 -3.45
CA ARG A 135 28.68 -2.87 -3.57
C ARG A 135 29.50 -2.69 -4.84
N LYS A 136 28.83 -2.58 -6.00
CA LYS A 136 29.51 -2.39 -7.29
C LYS A 136 30.42 -1.16 -7.26
N ARG A 137 29.91 -0.02 -6.77
CA ARG A 137 30.70 1.23 -6.67
C ARG A 137 31.97 1.11 -5.83
N LEU A 138 31.92 0.34 -4.74
CA LEU A 138 33.09 0.10 -3.90
C LEU A 138 34.06 -0.89 -4.55
N GLU A 139 33.54 -1.93 -5.22
CA GLU A 139 34.35 -2.90 -5.99
C GLU A 139 35.04 -2.24 -7.19
N ASP A 140 34.34 -1.34 -7.88
CA ASP A 140 34.83 -0.56 -9.02
C ASP A 140 35.87 0.51 -8.60
N GLY A 141 36.14 0.66 -7.31
CA GLY A 141 37.11 1.62 -6.77
C GLY A 141 36.69 3.09 -6.93
N GLU A 142 35.42 3.36 -7.26
CA GLU A 142 34.93 4.72 -7.49
C GLU A 142 35.00 5.60 -6.22
N LEU A 143 35.06 4.99 -5.03
CA LEU A 143 35.07 5.68 -3.74
C LEU A 143 35.96 4.94 -2.74
N GLU A 144 37.11 5.53 -2.39
CA GLU A 144 37.91 5.09 -1.23
C GLU A 144 37.24 5.58 0.07
N ILE A 145 36.29 4.81 0.60
CA ILE A 145 35.49 5.18 1.78
C ILE A 145 35.98 4.42 3.01
N ASP A 146 36.80 5.07 3.83
CA ASP A 146 36.97 4.65 5.23
C ASP A 146 35.83 5.21 6.09
N TRP A 147 34.74 4.44 6.20
CA TRP A 147 33.58 4.85 6.99
C TRP A 147 33.88 4.94 8.49
N ARG A 148 34.92 4.27 9.00
CA ARG A 148 35.34 4.39 10.40
C ARG A 148 35.97 5.74 10.70
N ALA A 149 36.72 6.31 9.75
CA ALA A 149 37.19 7.69 9.84
C ALA A 149 36.05 8.72 9.83
N GLN A 150 34.87 8.37 9.34
CA GLN A 150 33.69 9.24 9.30
C GLN A 150 32.83 9.16 10.57
N LEU A 151 33.14 8.27 11.50
CA LEU A 151 32.48 8.22 12.81
C LEU A 151 32.83 9.45 13.65
N HIS A 152 31.85 9.91 14.44
CA HIS A 152 32.08 10.95 15.44
C HIS A 152 33.23 10.54 16.37
N PRO A 153 34.12 11.46 16.81
CA PRO A 153 35.27 11.12 17.63
C PRO A 153 34.96 10.28 18.87
N SER A 154 33.80 10.45 19.48
CA SER A 154 33.35 9.67 20.65
C SER A 154 33.02 8.20 20.34
N ALA A 155 32.79 7.85 19.08
CA ALA A 155 32.47 6.49 18.64
C ALA A 155 33.69 5.79 18.01
N ARG A 156 34.84 6.47 17.90
CA ARG A 156 36.07 5.86 17.39
C ARG A 156 36.68 4.96 18.49
N PRO A 157 37.15 3.75 18.16
CA PRO A 157 37.89 2.94 19.10
C PRO A 157 39.07 3.74 19.67
N ARG A 158 39.24 3.75 20.99
CA ARG A 158 40.44 4.31 21.62
C ARG A 158 41.62 3.39 21.28
N VAL A 159 42.34 3.70 20.21
CA VAL A 159 43.59 3.01 19.89
C VAL A 159 44.59 3.46 20.96
N SER A 160 44.92 2.58 21.91
CA SER A 160 45.96 2.88 22.90
C SER A 160 47.30 2.92 22.18
N THR A 161 47.89 4.11 22.03
CA THR A 161 49.27 4.31 21.60
C THR A 161 50.22 3.94 22.74
N ASN A 162 50.16 2.70 23.23
CA ASN A 162 51.14 2.15 24.17
C ASN A 162 51.76 0.89 23.58
N ALA A 163 52.40 1.03 22.42
CA ALA A 163 53.49 0.15 22.04
C ALA A 163 54.79 0.89 22.39
N SER A 164 55.16 0.84 23.67
CA SER A 164 56.50 1.20 24.11
C SER A 164 57.43 0.09 23.62
N THR A 165 58.12 0.31 22.52
CA THR A 165 59.30 -0.46 22.14
C THR A 165 60.40 -0.09 23.15
N ASN A 166 60.71 -1.02 24.05
CA ASN A 166 62.02 -1.10 24.69
C ASN A 166 62.95 -1.93 23.80
#